data_AF-A0A095VTZ3-F1
#
_entry.id   AF-A0A095VTZ3-F1
#
_cell.length_a   1.000
_cell.length_b   1.000
_cell.length_c   1.000
_cell.angle_alpha   90.00
_cell.angle_beta   90.00
_cell.angle_gamma   90.00
#
_symmetry.space_group_name_H-M   'P 1'
#
loop_
_entity.id
_entity.type
_entity.pdbx_description
1 polymer ?
#
loop_
_entity_poly.entity_id
_entity_poly.type
_entity_poly.pdbx_seq_one_letter_code
_entity_poly.pdbx_strand_id
1 'polypeptide(L)'
;MSKHTLASLLASLGRLRGGLLAAALAALGATTALAQPMMQGSAPAGTDGGPPARLMQELQEKRSRLDELNEELMALQQRAIEDNPALAEERDALQDFVEAGMNDAGYDVAAGRVRMEKLQAELESDALSAVEQQESRDALRAELGDMRQAQQQVMAASDFKDKRNALNEGVLAAMEEEDPEVRTLLAELQRAQAEYQLMAQQLMEQQGGAGAPPR
;
A
#
# COMPACT_ATOMS: atom_id res chain seq x y z
N MET A 1 50.12 42.33 -11.35
CA MET A 1 49.61 42.27 -9.97
C MET A 1 48.10 42.44 -10.03
N SER A 2 47.35 41.36 -9.82
CA SER A 2 46.00 41.35 -9.23
C SER A 2 45.71 39.91 -8.85
N LYS A 3 45.76 39.68 -7.54
CA LYS A 3 45.34 38.46 -6.85
C LYS A 3 43.86 38.64 -6.47
N HIS A 4 43.16 37.54 -6.19
CA HIS A 4 41.74 37.45 -5.78
C HIS A 4 40.80 37.56 -7.00
N THR A 5 40.07 36.52 -7.42
CA THR A 5 39.04 35.82 -6.62
C THR A 5 38.87 34.37 -7.11
N LEU A 6 39.44 33.40 -6.38
CA LEU A 6 39.13 31.97 -6.48
C LEU A 6 38.51 31.59 -5.13
N ALA A 7 37.19 31.71 -5.02
CA ALA A 7 36.42 31.20 -3.88
C ALA A 7 34.92 31.17 -4.23
N SER A 8 34.48 30.07 -4.85
CA SER A 8 33.09 29.60 -4.87
C SER A 8 33.06 28.28 -5.65
N LEU A 9 33.67 27.24 -5.08
CA LEU A 9 33.66 25.90 -5.66
C LEU A 9 33.77 24.87 -4.53
N LEU A 10 32.77 24.84 -3.64
CA LEU A 10 32.60 23.84 -2.57
C LEU A 10 31.25 24.04 -1.86
N ALA A 11 30.14 23.73 -2.54
CA ALA A 11 28.81 23.59 -1.91
C ALA A 11 27.81 22.85 -2.82
N SER A 12 28.09 21.60 -3.21
CA SER A 12 27.05 20.75 -3.82
C SER A 12 27.36 19.25 -3.79
N LEU A 13 27.89 18.73 -2.68
CA LEU A 13 27.95 17.29 -2.42
C LEU A 13 27.22 17.00 -1.11
N GLY A 14 25.92 16.71 -1.20
CA GLY A 14 25.12 16.38 -0.03
C GLY A 14 23.63 16.17 -0.30
N ARG A 15 23.23 15.60 -1.44
CA ARG A 15 21.84 15.18 -1.69
C ARG A 15 21.82 13.99 -2.67
N LEU A 16 22.24 12.82 -2.20
CA LEU A 16 22.08 11.54 -2.92
C LEU A 16 22.28 10.38 -1.94
N ARG A 17 21.52 10.38 -0.84
CA ARG A 17 21.32 9.23 0.04
C ARG A 17 19.87 9.27 0.50
N GLY A 18 19.10 8.24 0.19
CA GLY A 18 17.69 8.12 0.60
C GLY A 18 16.67 8.28 -0.54
N GLY A 19 16.91 7.70 -1.71
CA GLY A 19 15.86 7.50 -2.70
C GLY A 19 15.46 6.02 -2.70
N LEU A 20 14.17 5.75 -2.51
CA LEU A 20 13.48 4.43 -2.55
C LEU A 20 13.21 3.75 -1.20
N LEU A 21 12.50 4.43 -0.30
CA LEU A 21 11.67 3.79 0.73
C LEU A 21 10.33 4.53 0.92
N ALA A 22 9.72 4.94 -0.20
CA ALA A 22 8.38 5.54 -0.22
C ALA A 22 7.24 4.51 -0.32
N ALA A 23 7.48 3.24 0.01
CA ALA A 23 6.51 2.14 -0.22
C ALA A 23 6.03 1.43 1.05
N ALA A 24 6.33 1.95 2.26
CA ALA A 24 5.95 1.29 3.51
C ALA A 24 4.65 1.83 4.17
N LEU A 25 4.09 2.95 3.67
CA LEU A 25 2.90 3.59 4.27
C LEU A 25 1.57 3.33 3.54
N ALA A 26 1.58 2.52 2.48
CA ALA A 26 0.35 2.07 1.81
C ALA A 26 -0.39 0.94 2.58
N ALA A 27 -0.17 0.80 3.89
CA ALA A 27 -0.82 -0.23 4.73
C ALA A 27 -2.14 0.24 5.38
N LEU A 28 -2.64 1.43 5.04
CA LEU A 28 -3.94 1.95 5.51
C LEU A 28 -5.09 1.77 4.51
N GLY A 29 -4.86 1.13 3.36
CA GLY A 29 -5.89 0.90 2.35
C GLY A 29 -5.95 -0.55 1.86
N ALA A 30 -7.01 -1.27 2.24
CA ALA A 30 -7.56 -2.42 1.54
C ALA A 30 -6.66 -3.66 1.31
N THR A 31 -6.58 -4.55 2.31
CA THR A 31 -6.38 -5.99 2.04
C THR A 31 -7.70 -6.61 1.56
N THR A 32 -8.15 -6.25 0.37
CA THR A 32 -9.06 -7.10 -0.41
C THR A 32 -8.22 -7.82 -1.44
N ALA A 33 -7.78 -9.03 -1.07
CA ALA A 33 -7.27 -9.99 -2.03
C ALA A 33 -8.37 -10.25 -3.07
N LEU A 34 -8.31 -9.55 -4.20
CA LEU A 34 -9.16 -9.83 -5.35
C LEU A 34 -8.69 -11.15 -5.95
N ALA A 35 -9.25 -12.26 -5.46
CA ALA A 35 -9.24 -13.51 -6.18
C ALA A 35 -9.90 -13.24 -7.54
N GLN A 36 -9.11 -13.20 -8.61
CA GLN A 36 -9.62 -13.11 -9.98
C GLN A 36 -10.23 -14.47 -10.35
N PRO A 37 -11.56 -14.61 -10.49
CA PRO A 37 -12.10 -15.79 -11.15
C PRO A 37 -11.76 -15.68 -12.65
N MET A 38 -10.98 -16.64 -13.14
CA MET A 38 -10.85 -16.90 -14.58
C MET A 38 -12.21 -17.36 -15.13
N MET A 39 -13.07 -16.42 -15.50
CA MET A 39 -14.31 -16.68 -16.24
C MET A 39 -14.01 -16.69 -17.74
N GLN A 40 -13.53 -17.84 -18.22
CA GLN A 40 -13.55 -18.21 -19.63
C GLN A 40 -14.91 -18.88 -19.89
N GLY A 41 -15.89 -18.14 -20.39
CA GLY A 41 -17.20 -18.72 -20.69
C GLY A 41 -18.22 -17.73 -21.22
N SER A 42 -18.47 -17.83 -22.53
CA SER A 42 -19.76 -17.58 -23.18
C SER A 42 -20.38 -16.19 -23.03
N ALA A 43 -20.26 -15.38 -24.09
CA ALA A 43 -21.05 -14.17 -24.26
C ALA A 43 -22.56 -14.48 -24.25
N PRO A 44 -23.38 -13.84 -23.39
CA PRO A 44 -24.81 -13.78 -23.61
C PRO A 44 -25.13 -12.61 -24.54
N ALA A 45 -25.67 -12.97 -25.71
CA ALA A 45 -26.29 -12.03 -26.62
C ALA A 45 -27.59 -11.49 -26.01
N GLY A 46 -27.73 -10.16 -26.06
CA GLY A 46 -29.00 -9.44 -26.13
C GLY A 46 -30.06 -9.76 -25.08
N THR A 47 -30.02 -9.03 -23.96
CA THR A 47 -31.22 -8.82 -23.16
C THR A 47 -31.27 -7.37 -22.71
N ASP A 48 -32.41 -6.73 -22.97
CA ASP A 48 -32.80 -5.40 -22.51
C ASP A 48 -32.32 -5.06 -21.10
N GLY A 49 -32.00 -3.78 -20.86
CA GLY A 49 -31.47 -3.22 -19.62
C GLY A 49 -32.35 -3.45 -18.39
N GLY A 50 -32.32 -4.67 -17.87
CA GLY A 50 -32.99 -5.06 -16.64
C GLY A 50 -32.33 -4.47 -15.39
N PRO A 51 -32.91 -4.70 -14.21
CA PRO A 51 -32.36 -4.28 -12.91
C PRO A 51 -30.85 -4.54 -12.72
N PRO A 52 -30.24 -5.63 -13.24
CA PRO A 52 -28.81 -5.88 -13.11
C PRO A 52 -27.93 -4.87 -13.87
N ALA A 53 -28.40 -4.32 -14.99
CA ALA A 53 -27.61 -3.39 -15.80
C ALA A 53 -27.49 -2.00 -15.13
N ARG A 54 -28.55 -1.54 -14.47
CA ARG A 54 -28.52 -0.29 -13.69
C ARG A 54 -27.63 -0.40 -12.46
N LEU A 55 -27.73 -1.51 -11.73
CA LEU A 55 -26.86 -1.76 -10.56
C LEU A 55 -25.37 -1.79 -10.96
N MET A 56 -25.04 -2.38 -12.11
CA MET A 56 -23.68 -2.37 -12.64
C MET A 56 -23.18 -0.96 -12.99
N GLN A 57 -24.05 -0.09 -13.54
CA GLN A 57 -23.69 1.30 -13.83
C GLN A 57 -23.46 2.09 -12.53
N GLU A 58 -24.37 2.00 -11.55
CA GLU A 58 -24.23 2.66 -10.25
C GLU A 58 -22.94 2.20 -9.54
N LEU A 59 -22.60 0.91 -9.63
CA LEU A 59 -21.36 0.38 -9.07
C LEU A 59 -20.11 0.98 -9.73
N GLN A 60 -20.13 1.19 -11.06
CA GLN A 60 -19.03 1.84 -11.77
C GLN A 60 -18.88 3.30 -11.35
N GLU A 61 -19.98 4.05 -11.26
CA GLU A 61 -19.95 5.45 -10.80
C GLU A 61 -19.40 5.57 -9.38
N LYS A 62 -19.82 4.67 -8.47
CA LYS A 62 -19.29 4.61 -7.10
C LYS A 62 -17.80 4.29 -7.06
N ARG A 63 -17.34 3.36 -7.91
CA ARG A 63 -15.93 3.05 -8.02
C ARG A 63 -15.13 4.26 -8.50
N SER A 64 -15.58 4.95 -9.55
CA SER A 64 -14.92 6.18 -10.03
C SER A 64 -14.84 7.24 -8.92
N ARG A 65 -15.93 7.44 -8.17
CA ARG A 65 -15.93 8.39 -7.05
C ARG A 65 -14.96 8.01 -5.94
N LEU A 66 -14.82 6.71 -5.64
CA LEU A 66 -13.82 6.22 -4.68
C LEU A 66 -12.40 6.50 -5.17
N ASP A 67 -12.13 6.28 -6.46
CA ASP A 67 -10.81 6.53 -7.05
C ASP A 67 -10.47 8.03 -6.96
N GLU A 68 -11.39 8.93 -7.32
CA GLU A 68 -11.23 10.39 -7.17
C GLU A 68 -10.93 10.82 -5.73
N LEU A 69 -11.73 10.35 -4.76
CA LEU A 69 -11.55 10.69 -3.35
C LEU A 69 -10.20 10.20 -2.80
N ASN A 70 -9.76 9.01 -3.23
CA ASN A 70 -8.45 8.49 -2.84
C ASN A 70 -7.31 9.32 -3.43
N GLU A 71 -7.41 9.71 -4.71
CA GLU A 71 -6.41 10.58 -5.35
C GLU A 71 -6.30 11.93 -4.65
N GLU A 72 -7.44 12.55 -4.34
CA GLU A 72 -7.50 13.84 -3.65
C GLU A 72 -6.90 13.77 -2.24
N LEU A 73 -7.27 12.76 -1.45
CA LEU A 73 -6.73 12.55 -0.11
C LEU A 73 -5.24 12.23 -0.13
N MET A 74 -4.76 11.44 -1.10
CA MET A 74 -3.32 11.18 -1.26
C MET A 74 -2.54 12.46 -1.59
N ALA A 75 -3.07 13.31 -2.48
CA ALA A 75 -2.44 14.57 -2.84
C ALA A 75 -2.41 15.55 -1.65
N LEU A 76 -3.44 15.57 -0.81
CA LEU A 76 -3.47 16.35 0.43
C LEU A 76 -2.47 15.81 1.45
N GLN A 77 -2.44 14.49 1.65
CA GLN A 77 -1.48 13.85 2.55
C GLN A 77 -0.02 14.14 2.13
N GLN A 78 0.27 14.05 0.83
CA GLN A 78 1.62 14.33 0.32
C GLN A 78 2.03 15.78 0.60
N ARG A 79 1.15 16.75 0.32
CA ARG A 79 1.39 18.17 0.63
C ARG A 79 1.57 18.40 2.13
N ALA A 80 0.68 17.84 2.95
CA ALA A 80 0.77 17.93 4.40
C ALA A 80 2.11 17.41 4.96
N ILE A 81 2.68 16.35 4.38
CA ILE A 81 4.01 15.84 4.76
C ILE A 81 5.15 16.71 4.20
N GLU A 82 5.03 17.21 2.97
CA GLU A 82 6.04 18.07 2.35
C GLU A 82 6.18 19.43 3.05
N ASP A 83 5.05 20.02 3.45
CA ASP A 83 4.98 21.34 4.07
C ASP A 83 5.22 21.27 5.59
N ASN A 84 5.20 20.07 6.18
CA ASN A 84 5.44 19.85 7.60
C ASN A 84 6.67 18.95 7.86
N PRO A 85 7.88 19.52 8.01
CA PRO A 85 9.11 18.74 8.20
C PRO A 85 9.10 17.89 9.48
N ALA A 86 8.33 18.26 10.51
CA ALA A 86 8.19 17.45 11.71
C ALA A 86 7.52 16.11 11.41
N LEU A 87 6.51 16.07 10.51
CA LEU A 87 5.89 14.82 10.09
C LEU A 87 6.85 13.92 9.30
N ALA A 88 7.76 14.50 8.52
CA ALA A 88 8.80 13.75 7.86
C ALA A 88 9.76 13.10 8.88
N GLU A 89 10.15 13.83 9.93
CA GLU A 89 10.97 13.29 11.03
C GLU A 89 10.24 12.19 11.80
N GLU A 90 8.94 12.35 12.11
CA GLU A 90 8.13 11.33 12.78
C GLU A 90 7.97 10.07 11.93
N ARG A 91 7.79 10.22 10.62
CA ARG A 91 7.75 9.12 9.67
C ARG A 91 9.07 8.34 9.68
N ASP A 92 10.18 9.04 9.57
CA ASP A 92 11.51 8.42 9.53
C ASP A 92 11.81 7.72 10.88
N ALA A 93 11.44 8.34 12.00
CA ALA A 93 11.56 7.73 13.33
C ALA A 93 10.69 6.47 13.50
N LEU A 94 9.51 6.41 12.88
CA LEU A 94 8.68 5.21 12.87
C LEU A 94 9.32 4.10 12.01
N GLN A 95 9.93 4.44 10.88
CA GLN A 95 10.66 3.47 10.04
C GLN A 95 11.86 2.89 10.77
N ASP A 96 12.67 3.74 11.40
CA ASP A 96 13.82 3.32 12.22
C ASP A 96 13.38 2.43 13.38
N PHE A 97 12.26 2.75 14.02
CA PHE A 97 11.68 1.93 15.07
C PHE A 97 11.31 0.53 14.56
N VAL A 98 10.71 0.44 13.37
CA VAL A 98 10.35 -0.84 12.76
C VAL A 98 11.59 -1.65 12.43
N GLU A 99 12.59 -1.04 11.82
CA GLU A 99 13.85 -1.72 11.49
C GLU A 99 14.55 -2.24 12.75
N ALA A 100 14.73 -1.39 13.76
CA ALA A 100 15.32 -1.77 15.03
C ALA A 100 14.53 -2.90 15.71
N GLY A 101 13.20 -2.78 15.75
CA GLY A 101 12.34 -3.81 16.33
C GLY A 101 12.39 -5.14 15.58
N MET A 102 12.55 -5.12 14.25
CA MET A 102 12.70 -6.35 13.46
C MET A 102 14.06 -7.01 13.72
N ASN A 103 15.12 -6.21 13.81
CA ASN A 103 16.45 -6.69 14.18
C ASN A 103 16.44 -7.33 15.58
N ASP A 104 15.78 -6.69 16.55
CA ASP A 104 15.61 -7.21 17.91
C ASP A 104 14.78 -8.50 17.94
N ALA A 105 13.80 -8.63 17.03
CA ALA A 105 13.01 -9.85 16.83
C ALA A 105 13.78 -10.96 16.06
N GLY A 106 15.06 -10.73 15.75
CA GLY A 106 15.95 -11.70 15.12
C GLY A 106 15.99 -11.65 13.59
N TYR A 107 15.40 -10.62 12.97
CA TYR A 107 15.39 -10.46 11.51
C TYR A 107 16.18 -9.22 11.08
N ASP A 108 17.33 -9.44 10.45
CA ASP A 108 18.11 -8.35 9.83
C ASP A 108 17.45 -7.87 8.53
N VAL A 109 16.87 -6.67 8.56
CA VAL A 109 16.12 -6.10 7.43
C VAL A 109 17.01 -5.85 6.21
N ALA A 110 18.22 -5.34 6.42
CA ALA A 110 19.14 -5.01 5.32
C ALA A 110 19.67 -6.28 4.66
N ALA A 111 20.13 -7.25 5.46
CA ALA A 111 20.61 -8.52 4.94
C ALA A 111 19.48 -9.35 4.33
N GLY A 112 18.28 -9.32 4.92
CA GLY A 112 17.10 -10.01 4.42
C GLY A 112 16.66 -9.52 3.04
N ARG A 113 16.71 -8.21 2.80
CA ARG A 113 16.47 -7.63 1.47
C ARG A 113 17.43 -8.20 0.43
N VAL A 114 18.73 -8.21 0.73
CA VAL A 114 19.76 -8.76 -0.18
C VAL A 114 19.51 -10.24 -0.48
N ARG A 115 19.13 -11.03 0.53
CA ARG A 115 18.78 -12.45 0.34
C ARG A 115 17.55 -12.62 -0.54
N MET A 116 16.49 -11.84 -0.33
CA MET A 116 15.27 -11.90 -1.14
C MET A 116 15.53 -11.50 -2.60
N GLU A 117 16.25 -10.41 -2.84
CA GLU A 117 16.62 -9.95 -4.19
C GLU A 117 17.42 -11.02 -4.94
N LYS A 118 18.39 -11.64 -4.26
CA LYS A 118 19.18 -12.74 -4.83
C LYS A 118 18.31 -13.95 -5.20
N LEU A 119 17.46 -14.40 -4.29
CA LEU A 119 16.58 -15.56 -4.51
C LEU A 119 15.59 -15.30 -5.65
N GLN A 120 15.07 -14.07 -5.77
CA GLN A 120 14.20 -13.69 -6.89
C GLN A 120 14.95 -13.72 -8.22
N ALA A 121 16.14 -13.13 -8.28
CA ALA A 121 16.97 -13.15 -9.49
C ALA A 121 17.36 -14.57 -9.91
N GLU A 122 17.65 -15.45 -8.94
CA GLU A 122 17.92 -16.87 -9.16
C GLU A 122 16.72 -17.59 -9.77
N LEU A 123 15.51 -17.34 -9.27
CA LEU A 123 14.26 -17.92 -9.77
C LEU A 123 13.82 -17.40 -11.14
N GLU A 124 14.15 -16.16 -11.46
CA GLU A 124 13.91 -15.57 -12.78
C GLU A 124 14.92 -16.05 -13.83
N SER A 125 16.06 -16.57 -13.38
CA SER A 125 17.07 -17.12 -14.27
C SER A 125 16.70 -18.52 -14.76
N ASP A 126 16.83 -18.76 -16.06
CA ASP A 126 16.73 -20.11 -16.65
C ASP A 126 17.99 -20.98 -16.37
N ALA A 127 18.91 -20.49 -15.53
CA ALA A 127 20.19 -21.13 -15.25
C ALA A 127 20.09 -22.25 -14.20
N LEU A 128 19.04 -22.23 -13.37
CA LEU A 128 18.85 -23.20 -12.30
C LEU A 128 18.18 -24.48 -12.80
N SER A 129 18.67 -25.63 -12.34
CA SER A 129 17.96 -26.90 -12.47
C SER A 129 16.64 -26.87 -11.69
N ALA A 130 15.73 -27.81 -12.01
CA ALA A 130 14.44 -27.90 -11.31
C ALA A 130 14.57 -28.08 -9.78
N VAL A 131 15.63 -28.76 -9.33
CA VAL A 131 15.90 -28.96 -7.89
C VAL A 131 16.36 -27.65 -7.26
N GLU A 132 17.30 -26.93 -7.88
CA GLU A 132 17.79 -25.63 -7.37
C GLU A 132 16.69 -24.57 -7.38
N GLN A 133 15.81 -24.58 -8.38
CA GLN A 133 14.63 -23.72 -8.40
C GLN A 133 13.71 -24.02 -7.22
N GLN A 134 13.49 -25.30 -6.90
CA GLN A 134 12.66 -25.69 -5.77
C GLN A 134 13.29 -25.25 -4.44
N GLU A 135 14.60 -25.45 -4.26
CA GLU A 135 15.34 -24.98 -3.07
C GLU A 135 15.26 -23.46 -2.92
N SER A 136 15.43 -22.72 -4.02
CA SER A 136 15.32 -21.25 -4.03
C SER A 136 13.91 -20.77 -3.67
N ARG A 137 12.86 -21.46 -4.12
CA ARG A 137 11.47 -21.18 -3.73
C ARG A 137 11.24 -21.43 -2.24
N ASP A 138 11.79 -22.52 -1.71
CA ASP A 138 11.63 -22.88 -0.31
C ASP A 138 12.40 -21.92 0.61
N ALA A 139 13.62 -21.52 0.22
CA ALA A 139 14.39 -20.49 0.90
C ALA A 139 13.69 -19.13 0.88
N LEU A 140 13.12 -18.71 -0.26
CA LEU A 140 12.35 -17.47 -0.36
C LEU A 140 11.10 -17.52 0.53
N ARG A 141 10.40 -18.67 0.57
CA ARG A 141 9.23 -18.84 1.45
C ARG A 141 9.62 -18.74 2.93
N ALA A 142 10.75 -19.33 3.33
CA ALA A 142 11.27 -19.24 4.68
C ALA A 142 11.63 -17.80 5.06
N GLU A 143 12.38 -17.10 4.20
CA GLU A 143 12.76 -15.69 4.39
C GLU A 143 11.54 -14.77 4.57
N LEU A 144 10.51 -14.94 3.73
CA LEU A 144 9.24 -14.21 3.86
C LEU A 144 8.47 -14.60 5.13
N GLY A 145 8.64 -15.83 5.62
CA GLY A 145 8.10 -16.29 6.90
C GLY A 145 8.70 -15.53 8.07
N ASP A 146 10.03 -15.52 8.15
CA ASP A 146 10.80 -14.87 9.22
C ASP A 146 10.55 -13.36 9.26
N MET A 147 10.58 -12.72 8.08
CA MET A 147 10.27 -11.28 7.94
C MET A 147 8.88 -10.94 8.50
N ARG A 148 7.84 -11.70 8.11
CA ARG A 148 6.46 -11.46 8.57
C ARG A 148 6.33 -11.69 10.07
N GLN A 149 6.99 -12.71 10.62
CA GLN A 149 6.95 -12.97 12.05
C GLN A 149 7.60 -11.83 12.85
N ALA A 150 8.75 -11.34 12.41
CA ALA A 150 9.41 -10.19 13.04
C ALA A 150 8.53 -8.92 12.93
N GLN A 151 8.00 -8.64 11.75
CA GLN A 151 7.11 -7.49 11.52
C GLN A 151 5.86 -7.55 12.43
N GLN A 152 5.23 -8.71 12.58
CA GLN A 152 4.07 -8.89 13.45
C GLN A 152 4.39 -8.61 14.93
N GLN A 153 5.57 -9.02 15.41
CA GLN A 153 6.00 -8.73 16.77
C GLN A 153 6.17 -7.23 17.01
N VAL A 154 6.84 -6.54 16.09
CA VAL A 154 6.99 -5.08 16.15
C VAL A 154 5.64 -4.37 16.12
N MET A 155 4.75 -4.78 15.21
CA MET A 155 3.42 -4.18 15.09
C MET A 155 2.52 -4.43 16.31
N ALA A 156 2.78 -5.50 17.07
CA ALA A 156 2.06 -5.81 18.29
C ALA A 156 2.50 -4.93 19.47
N ALA A 157 3.72 -4.38 19.43
CA ALA A 157 4.27 -3.53 20.49
C ALA A 157 3.42 -2.28 20.74
N SER A 158 3.28 -1.88 22.00
CA SER A 158 2.55 -0.65 22.39
C SER A 158 3.18 0.58 21.75
N ASP A 159 4.51 0.67 21.81
CA ASP A 159 5.25 1.84 21.36
C ASP A 159 5.13 2.06 19.85
N PHE A 160 5.02 0.97 19.08
CA PHE A 160 4.70 1.06 17.66
C PHE A 160 3.33 1.69 17.43
N LYS A 161 2.30 1.23 18.18
CA LYS A 161 0.93 1.75 18.06
C LYS A 161 0.88 3.22 18.43
N ASP A 162 1.56 3.62 19.49
CA ASP A 162 1.60 5.01 19.95
C ASP A 162 2.26 5.91 18.92
N LYS A 163 3.44 5.53 18.41
CA LYS A 163 4.15 6.28 17.35
C LYS A 163 3.33 6.38 16.07
N ARG A 164 2.71 5.28 15.64
CA ARG A 164 1.85 5.24 14.46
C ARG A 164 0.62 6.13 14.65
N ASN A 165 -0.02 6.09 15.81
CA ASN A 165 -1.19 6.92 16.09
C ASN A 165 -0.82 8.41 16.11
N ALA A 166 0.30 8.77 16.76
CA ALA A 166 0.81 10.13 16.78
C ALA A 166 1.07 10.66 15.36
N LEU A 167 1.77 9.89 14.52
CA LEU A 167 2.00 10.25 13.13
C LEU A 167 0.69 10.43 12.35
N ASN A 168 -0.26 9.52 12.51
CA ASN A 168 -1.56 9.60 11.82
C ASN A 168 -2.37 10.84 12.25
N GLU A 169 -2.38 11.15 13.55
CA GLU A 169 -3.03 12.34 14.09
C GLU A 169 -2.35 13.61 13.58
N GLY A 170 -1.02 13.64 13.55
CA GLY A 170 -0.24 14.76 13.02
C GLY A 170 -0.49 14.99 11.53
N VAL A 171 -0.50 13.92 10.72
CA VAL A 171 -0.82 14.00 9.29
C VAL A 171 -2.23 14.53 9.08
N LEU A 172 -3.22 14.02 9.83
CA LEU A 172 -4.61 14.50 9.69
C LEU A 172 -4.75 15.98 10.08
N ALA A 173 -4.10 16.40 11.17
CA ALA A 173 -4.10 17.79 11.58
C ALA A 173 -3.48 18.69 10.50
N ALA A 174 -2.33 18.29 9.95
CA ALA A 174 -1.69 19.03 8.87
C ALA A 174 -2.53 19.07 7.59
N MET A 175 -3.21 17.97 7.24
CA MET A 175 -4.16 17.97 6.12
C MET A 175 -5.32 18.96 6.36
N GLU A 176 -5.88 19.02 7.57
CA GLU A 176 -6.95 19.96 7.91
C GLU A 176 -6.51 21.43 7.90
N GLU A 177 -5.24 21.69 8.23
CA GLU A 177 -4.64 23.02 8.12
C GLU A 177 -4.49 23.45 6.66
N GLU A 178 -4.11 22.52 5.78
CA GLU A 178 -4.00 22.74 4.33
C GLU A 178 -5.37 22.88 3.64
N ASP A 179 -6.34 22.04 4.03
CA ASP A 179 -7.68 22.03 3.44
C ASP A 179 -8.77 21.73 4.49
N PRO A 180 -9.66 22.70 4.78
CA PRO A 180 -10.72 22.52 5.77
C PRO A 180 -11.78 21.49 5.34
N GLU A 181 -11.84 21.11 4.06
CA GLU A 181 -12.78 20.10 3.55
C GLU A 181 -12.30 18.66 3.78
N VAL A 182 -11.09 18.42 4.30
CA VAL A 182 -10.55 17.07 4.57
C VAL A 182 -11.51 16.20 5.37
N ARG A 183 -12.16 16.76 6.39
CA ARG A 183 -13.16 16.02 7.20
C ARG A 183 -14.36 15.58 6.36
N THR A 184 -14.80 16.43 5.44
CA THR A 184 -15.88 16.12 4.50
C THR A 184 -15.45 15.03 3.53
N LEU A 185 -14.27 15.16 2.91
CA LEU A 185 -13.72 14.17 1.98
C LEU A 185 -13.57 12.79 2.62
N LEU A 186 -13.07 12.74 3.86
CA LEU A 186 -12.96 11.48 4.62
C LEU A 186 -14.33 10.86 4.92
N ALA A 187 -15.33 11.68 5.27
CA ALA A 187 -16.69 11.21 5.49
C ALA A 187 -17.33 10.69 4.20
N GLU A 188 -17.09 11.36 3.06
CA GLU A 188 -17.54 10.91 1.75
C GLU A 188 -16.88 9.59 1.34
N LEU A 189 -15.58 9.44 1.57
CA LEU A 189 -14.85 8.20 1.31
C LEU A 189 -15.45 7.03 2.10
N GLN A 190 -15.65 7.21 3.41
CA GLN A 190 -16.22 6.17 4.27
C GLN A 190 -17.62 5.77 3.81
N ARG A 191 -18.46 6.76 3.46
CA ARG A 191 -19.81 6.51 2.94
C ARG A 191 -19.78 5.75 1.62
N ALA A 192 -18.96 6.20 0.67
CA ALA A 192 -18.83 5.56 -0.64
C ALA A 192 -18.34 4.12 -0.52
N GLN A 193 -17.40 3.84 0.39
CA GLN A 193 -16.91 2.49 0.66
C GLN A 193 -18.01 1.58 1.22
N ALA A 194 -18.80 2.07 2.18
CA ALA A 194 -19.91 1.32 2.76
C ALA A 194 -20.98 1.00 1.71
N GLU A 195 -21.34 1.98 0.88
CA GLU A 195 -22.30 1.81 -0.22
C GLU A 195 -21.80 0.80 -1.25
N TYR A 196 -20.53 0.90 -1.66
CA TYR A 196 -19.89 -0.04 -2.59
C TYR A 196 -19.90 -1.48 -2.05
N GLN A 197 -19.54 -1.68 -0.78
CA GLN A 197 -19.54 -3.00 -0.15
C GLN A 197 -20.94 -3.62 -0.11
N LEU A 198 -21.97 -2.81 0.17
CA LEU A 198 -23.36 -3.27 0.18
C LEU A 198 -23.82 -3.69 -1.23
N MET A 199 -23.52 -2.88 -2.25
CA MET A 199 -23.87 -3.18 -3.64
C MET A 199 -23.14 -4.43 -4.14
N ALA A 200 -21.86 -4.58 -3.83
CA ALA A 200 -21.07 -5.75 -4.19
C ALA A 200 -21.65 -7.05 -3.59
N GLN A 201 -22.11 -7.01 -2.34
CA GLN A 201 -22.80 -8.14 -1.70
C GLN A 201 -24.12 -8.48 -2.40
N GLN A 202 -24.97 -7.48 -2.69
CA GLN A 202 -26.24 -7.69 -3.38
C GLN A 202 -26.06 -8.28 -4.78
N LEU A 203 -25.00 -7.88 -5.49
CA LEU A 203 -24.68 -8.42 -6.80
C LEU A 203 -24.27 -9.89 -6.71
N MET A 204 -23.49 -10.25 -5.69
CA MET A 204 -23.07 -11.63 -5.44
C MET A 204 -24.25 -12.54 -5.11
N GLU A 205 -25.21 -12.08 -4.30
CA GLU A 205 -26.43 -12.83 -3.97
C GLU A 205 -27.30 -13.08 -5.21
N GLN A 206 -27.42 -12.08 -6.09
CA GLN A 206 -28.18 -12.22 -7.34
C GLN A 206 -27.51 -13.17 -8.35
N GLN A 207 -26.17 -13.22 -8.40
CA GLN A 207 -25.45 -14.15 -9.26
C GLN A 207 -25.33 -15.57 -8.66
N GLY A 208 -25.25 -15.69 -7.33
CA GLY A 208 -25.17 -16.97 -6.62
C GLY A 208 -26.51 -17.72 -6.49
N GLY A 209 -27.64 -17.02 -6.57
CA GLY A 209 -28.98 -17.60 -6.51
C GLY A 209 -29.48 -18.27 -7.80
N ALA A 210 -28.82 -18.04 -8.94
CA ALA A 210 -29.23 -18.56 -10.25
C ALA A 210 -28.64 -19.95 -10.59
N GLY A 211 -27.82 -20.54 -9.71
CA GLY A 211 -27.06 -21.76 -9.97
C GLY A 211 -27.48 -23.03 -9.21
N ALA A 212 -28.52 -22.98 -8.36
CA ALA A 212 -28.99 -24.18 -7.67
C ALA A 212 -29.89 -25.02 -8.62
N PRO A 213 -29.48 -26.23 -9.03
CA PRO A 213 -30.37 -27.09 -9.80
C PRO A 213 -31.59 -27.47 -8.94
N PRO A 214 -32.81 -27.53 -9.51
CA PRO A 214 -33.96 -28.05 -8.79
C PRO A 214 -33.69 -29.50 -8.35
N ARG A 215 -34.01 -29.79 -7.09
CA ARG A 215 -33.97 -31.16 -6.54
C ARG A 215 -35.09 -32.02 -7.10
#